data_AF-A0A535BCS5-F1
#
_entry.id   AF-A0A535BCS5-F1
#
_cell.length_a   1.000
_cell.length_b   1.000
_cell.length_c   1.000
_cell.angle_alpha   90.00
_cell.angle_beta   90.00
_cell.angle_gamma   90.00
#
_symmetry.space_group_name_H-M   'P 1'
#
loop_
_entity.id
_entity.type
_entity.pdbx_description
1 polymer ?
#
loop_
_entity_poly.entity_id
_entity_poly.type
_entity_poly.pdbx_seq_one_letter_code
_entity_poly.pdbx_strand_id
1 'polypeptide(L)'
;MARITATSRAGTVFLISGSFGFCCYNVDAADPEAGYFARIADTSKGFTKYTVGPSHITAQFVKSTGAFVDSFTILSNQDSDTDGFSDGIESYAGTDATMACGTNAWPPDVNNDTFADISDVIALTGFFGKPVGASPNSPVRYDFAPTVPDGFVDVSDLARMVGLFGRRC
;
A
#
# COMPACT_ATOMS: atom_id res chain seq x y z
N MET A 1 5.05 14.48 22.17
CA MET A 1 4.89 15.49 21.10
C MET A 1 5.42 14.87 19.83
N ALA A 2 4.56 14.46 18.89
CA ALA A 2 4.99 13.89 17.62
C ALA A 2 4.20 14.59 16.50
N ARG A 3 4.85 15.54 15.84
CA ARG A 3 4.36 16.15 14.60
C ARG A 3 4.94 15.32 13.47
N ILE A 4 4.14 14.44 12.88
CA ILE A 4 4.56 13.72 11.66
C ILE A 4 4.21 14.62 10.49
N THR A 5 5.19 15.40 10.02
CA THR A 5 5.10 16.12 8.75
C THR A 5 5.71 15.21 7.69
N ALA A 6 4.89 14.51 6.91
CA ALA A 6 5.37 13.79 5.73
C ALA A 6 5.27 14.74 4.53
N THR A 7 6.40 15.31 4.12
CA THR A 7 6.50 16.08 2.87
C THR A 7 6.83 15.13 1.72
N SER A 8 5.82 14.76 0.93
CA SER A 8 6.07 14.19 -0.40
C SER A 8 6.34 15.32 -1.39
N ARG A 9 7.17 15.08 -2.41
CA ARG A 9 7.40 16.05 -3.51
C ARG A 9 6.14 16.37 -4.33
N ALA A 10 4.99 15.75 -4.04
CA ALA A 10 3.71 15.95 -4.70
C ALA A 10 2.63 16.64 -3.85
N GLY A 11 2.95 17.04 -2.61
CA GLY A 11 2.00 17.76 -1.74
C GLY A 11 2.03 17.31 -0.29
N THR A 12 1.52 18.18 0.57
CA THR A 12 1.38 17.95 2.01
C THR A 12 0.17 17.05 2.26
N VAL A 13 0.38 15.89 2.88
CA VAL A 13 -0.73 15.04 3.35
C VAL A 13 -1.03 15.42 4.80
N PHE A 14 -2.19 16.03 5.03
CA PHE A 14 -2.68 16.29 6.38
C PHE A 14 -3.48 15.09 6.87
N LEU A 15 -3.06 14.54 8.00
CA LEU A 15 -3.76 13.46 8.66
C LEU A 15 -4.10 13.88 10.09
N ILE A 16 -5.40 14.06 10.35
CA ILE A 16 -5.90 14.43 11.68
C ILE A 16 -6.36 13.16 12.38
N SER A 17 -5.44 12.49 13.09
CA SER A 17 -5.78 11.38 13.98
C SER A 17 -5.98 11.90 15.41
N GLY A 18 -7.17 12.44 15.69
CA GLY A 18 -7.66 12.72 17.05
C GLY A 18 -7.60 14.19 17.49
N SER A 19 -8.47 14.53 18.45
CA SER A 19 -8.57 15.87 19.05
C SER A 19 -7.49 16.05 20.12
N PHE A 20 -6.40 16.74 19.78
CA PHE A 20 -5.37 17.15 20.75
C PHE A 20 -5.70 18.51 21.36
N GLY A 21 -6.28 18.50 22.56
CA GLY A 21 -6.22 19.65 23.48
C GLY A 21 -7.07 20.90 23.15
N PHE A 22 -7.66 20.98 21.95
CA PHE A 22 -8.83 21.81 21.68
C PHE A 22 -9.95 20.89 21.20
N CYS A 23 -11.10 20.94 21.87
CA CYS A 23 -12.28 20.21 21.40
C CYS A 23 -12.81 20.89 20.15
N CYS A 24 -13.02 20.06 19.12
CA CYS A 24 -14.14 20.21 18.21
C CYS A 24 -14.15 21.55 17.46
N TYR A 25 -13.27 21.71 16.46
CA TYR A 25 -13.55 22.65 15.38
C TYR A 25 -14.64 22.04 14.49
N ASN A 26 -15.61 22.85 14.07
CA ASN A 26 -16.64 22.37 13.14
C ASN A 26 -15.94 22.03 11.82
N VAL A 27 -15.91 20.74 11.48
CA VAL A 27 -15.55 20.30 10.14
C VAL A 27 -16.61 20.86 9.20
N ASP A 28 -16.23 21.86 8.40
CA ASP A 28 -17.12 22.48 7.43
C ASP A 28 -17.04 21.72 6.11
N ALA A 29 -18.14 21.12 5.68
CA ALA A 29 -18.21 20.42 4.40
C ALA A 29 -18.13 21.38 3.19
N ALA A 30 -18.29 22.69 3.41
CA ALA A 30 -18.10 23.73 2.41
C ALA A 30 -16.65 24.25 2.32
N ASP A 31 -15.76 23.81 3.21
CA ASP A 31 -14.33 24.09 3.13
C ASP A 31 -13.72 23.32 1.93
N PRO A 32 -13.14 24.02 0.94
CA PRO A 32 -12.53 23.41 -0.25
C PRO A 32 -11.44 22.38 0.07
N GLU A 33 -10.82 22.46 1.24
CA GLU A 33 -9.69 21.63 1.67
C GLU A 33 -10.13 20.47 2.58
N ALA A 34 -11.30 20.57 3.23
CA ALA A 34 -11.83 19.55 4.14
C ALA A 34 -12.45 18.34 3.43
N GLY A 35 -12.92 18.51 2.19
CA GLY A 35 -13.62 17.46 1.43
C GLY A 35 -12.78 16.23 1.09
N TYR A 36 -11.44 16.33 1.14
CA TYR A 36 -10.55 15.24 0.74
C TYR A 36 -10.12 14.31 1.88
N PHE A 37 -10.20 14.72 3.15
CA PHE A 37 -9.48 14.03 4.23
C PHE A 37 -10.26 13.78 5.53
N ALA A 38 -11.57 14.04 5.56
CA ALA A 38 -12.36 13.86 6.79
C ALA A 38 -13.61 13.02 6.55
N ARG A 39 -13.60 11.75 7.03
CA ARG A 39 -14.84 11.03 7.37
C ARG A 39 -15.13 11.23 8.84
N ILE A 40 -16.27 11.85 9.15
CA ILE A 40 -16.73 12.03 10.52
C ILE A 40 -17.38 10.72 10.97
N ALA A 41 -16.77 10.04 11.96
CA ALA A 41 -17.39 8.96 12.70
C ALA A 41 -17.63 9.42 14.14
N ASP A 42 -18.82 9.96 14.41
CA ASP A 42 -19.24 10.48 15.71
C ASP A 42 -19.35 9.39 16.80
N THR A 43 -19.69 8.18 16.39
CA THR A 43 -19.95 7.02 17.26
C THR A 43 -18.75 6.11 17.51
N SER A 44 -17.65 6.24 16.76
CA SER A 44 -16.47 5.37 16.90
C SER A 44 -15.34 6.06 17.66
N LYS A 45 -14.73 5.36 18.63
CA LYS A 45 -13.60 5.85 19.42
C LYS A 45 -12.44 4.88 19.26
N GLY A 46 -11.21 5.39 19.19
CA GLY A 46 -10.02 4.58 18.92
C GLY A 46 -8.77 5.42 18.79
N PHE A 47 -7.70 4.81 18.31
CA PHE A 47 -6.45 5.48 17.97
C PHE A 47 -5.97 5.01 16.59
N THR A 48 -5.19 5.84 15.89
CA THR A 48 -4.53 5.40 14.65
C THR A 48 -3.18 4.78 15.01
N LYS A 49 -2.99 3.52 14.62
CA LYS A 49 -1.71 2.83 14.68
C LYS A 49 -0.96 3.11 13.38
N TYR A 50 0.27 3.61 13.51
CA TYR A 50 1.20 3.75 12.37
C TYR A 50 2.24 2.64 12.40
N THR A 51 2.54 2.10 11.23
CA THR A 51 3.71 1.25 11.01
C THR A 51 4.58 1.94 9.96
N VAL A 52 5.82 2.25 10.33
CA VAL A 52 6.77 2.94 9.45
C VAL A 52 7.81 1.91 9.00
N GLY A 53 7.83 1.65 7.70
CA GLY A 53 8.87 0.89 7.03
C GLY A 53 9.89 1.81 6.34
N PRO A 54 10.96 1.25 5.77
CA PRO A 54 12.00 2.02 5.07
C PRO A 54 11.46 2.85 3.89
N SER A 55 10.50 2.31 3.14
CA SER A 55 9.93 2.92 1.93
C SER A 55 8.41 3.01 1.96
N HIS A 56 7.78 2.81 3.12
CA HIS A 56 6.34 2.92 3.27
C HIS A 56 5.90 3.35 4.66
N ILE A 57 4.70 3.93 4.75
CA ILE A 57 4.00 4.19 6.00
C ILE A 57 2.60 3.62 5.85
N THR A 58 2.21 2.69 6.73
CA THR A 58 0.83 2.24 6.86
C THR A 58 0.20 2.82 8.09
N ALA A 59 -1.08 3.16 8.00
CA ALA A 59 -1.88 3.63 9.10
C ALA A 59 -3.18 2.84 9.17
N GLN A 60 -3.60 2.50 10.38
CA GLN A 60 -4.84 1.79 10.63
C GLN A 60 -5.55 2.40 11.84
N PHE A 61 -6.82 2.75 11.68
CA PHE A 61 -7.67 3.10 12.80
C PHE A 61 -8.02 1.84 13.60
N VAL A 62 -7.52 1.78 14.83
CA VAL A 62 -7.81 0.72 15.80
C VAL A 62 -8.91 1.22 16.73
N LYS A 63 -10.12 0.70 16.51
CA LYS A 63 -11.28 1.03 17.33
C LYS A 63 -11.21 0.41 18.72
N SER A 64 -11.57 1.21 19.73
CA SER A 64 -11.95 0.75 21.06
C SER A 64 -13.46 0.55 21.16
N THR A 65 -14.26 1.39 20.48
CA THR A 65 -15.72 1.27 20.36
C THR A 65 -16.20 1.70 18.98
N GLY A 66 -17.40 1.25 18.59
CA GLY A 66 -18.01 1.57 17.30
C GLY A 66 -17.65 0.61 16.16
N ALA A 67 -17.92 1.03 14.93
CA ALA A 67 -17.77 0.20 13.74
C ALA A 67 -16.73 0.71 12.74
N PHE A 68 -16.28 1.97 12.88
CA PHE A 68 -15.33 2.57 11.94
C PHE A 68 -14.02 1.79 11.91
N VAL A 69 -13.62 1.44 10.70
CA VAL A 69 -12.34 0.83 10.36
C VAL A 69 -11.85 1.58 9.13
N ASP A 70 -10.64 2.10 9.21
CA ASP A 70 -10.02 2.87 8.14
C ASP A 70 -8.54 2.56 8.13
N SER A 71 -7.95 2.56 6.94
CA SER A 71 -6.53 2.36 6.76
C SER A 71 -6.06 2.98 5.47
N PHE A 72 -4.84 3.50 5.49
CA PHE A 72 -4.18 3.98 4.28
C PHE A 72 -2.71 3.60 4.30
N THR A 73 -2.13 3.55 3.10
CA THR A 73 -0.70 3.29 2.89
C THR A 73 -0.12 4.40 2.04
N ILE A 74 1.06 4.88 2.41
CA ILE A 74 1.89 5.78 1.60
C ILE A 74 3.13 5.00 1.21
N LEU A 75 3.42 4.92 -0.08
CA LEU A 75 4.59 4.26 -0.63
C LEU A 75 5.61 5.27 -1.18
N SER A 76 6.88 4.91 -1.11
CA SER A 76 7.95 5.58 -1.85
C SER A 76 7.71 5.40 -3.35
N ASN A 77 7.93 6.48 -4.10
CA ASN A 77 7.93 6.47 -5.56
C ASN A 77 9.35 6.47 -6.15
N GLN A 78 10.39 6.38 -5.30
CA GLN A 78 11.75 6.12 -5.76
C GLN A 78 11.84 4.69 -6.29
N ASP A 79 12.61 4.48 -7.34
CA ASP A 79 12.93 3.20 -7.96
C ASP A 79 14.47 3.15 -8.01
N SER A 80 15.07 2.40 -7.10
CA SER A 80 16.52 2.45 -6.86
C SER A 80 17.33 1.56 -7.78
N ASP A 81 16.74 0.48 -8.30
CA ASP A 81 17.39 -0.46 -9.21
C ASP A 81 16.93 -0.33 -10.68
N THR A 82 15.97 0.55 -10.93
CA THR A 82 15.49 0.97 -12.25
C THR A 82 14.76 -0.12 -13.04
N ASP A 83 14.13 -1.08 -12.35
CA ASP A 83 13.42 -2.19 -12.96
C ASP A 83 11.94 -1.88 -13.32
N GLY A 84 11.46 -0.68 -12.95
CA GLY A 84 10.10 -0.21 -13.19
C GLY A 84 9.13 -0.44 -12.03
N PHE A 85 9.62 -0.90 -10.89
CA PHE A 85 8.90 -0.94 -9.62
C PHE A 85 9.51 0.06 -8.65
N SER A 86 8.67 0.69 -7.83
CA SER A 86 9.19 1.62 -6.83
C SER A 86 9.58 0.85 -5.57
N ASP A 87 10.58 1.36 -4.85
CA ASP A 87 11.06 0.80 -3.58
C ASP A 87 9.91 0.58 -2.58
N GLY A 88 8.84 1.39 -2.69
CA GLY A 88 7.64 1.26 -1.88
C GLY A 88 6.82 0.02 -2.23
N ILE A 89 6.61 -0.25 -3.53
CA ILE A 89 5.89 -1.45 -4.00
C ILE A 89 6.71 -2.70 -3.69
N GLU A 90 8.01 -2.65 -3.92
CA GLU A 90 8.91 -3.77 -3.68
C GLU A 90 8.99 -4.11 -2.20
N SER A 91 9.19 -3.11 -1.33
CA SER A 91 9.13 -3.33 0.12
C SER A 91 7.78 -3.84 0.60
N TYR A 92 6.67 -3.46 -0.06
CA TYR A 92 5.34 -3.98 0.26
C TYR A 92 5.22 -5.45 -0.14
N ALA A 93 5.55 -5.77 -1.40
CA ALA A 93 5.50 -7.12 -1.96
C ALA A 93 6.58 -8.06 -1.35
N GLY A 94 7.56 -7.51 -0.64
CA GLY A 94 8.64 -8.24 0.02
C GLY A 94 9.80 -8.58 -0.92
N THR A 95 10.00 -7.79 -1.98
CA THR A 95 11.17 -7.87 -2.85
C THR A 95 12.26 -6.85 -2.47
N ASP A 96 13.48 -7.07 -2.93
CA ASP A 96 14.64 -6.22 -2.66
C ASP A 96 14.72 -5.06 -3.65
N ALA A 97 14.35 -3.87 -3.17
CA ALA A 97 14.32 -2.63 -3.94
C ALA A 97 15.67 -2.14 -4.50
N THR A 98 16.77 -2.82 -4.18
CA THR A 98 18.10 -2.49 -4.67
C THR A 98 18.62 -3.48 -5.71
N MET A 99 17.77 -4.43 -6.12
CA MET A 99 18.15 -5.55 -6.95
C MET A 99 17.09 -5.81 -8.02
N ALA A 100 17.36 -5.37 -9.25
CA ALA A 100 16.47 -5.56 -10.39
C ALA A 100 16.31 -7.04 -10.81
N CYS A 101 17.23 -7.91 -10.40
CA CYS A 101 17.20 -9.33 -10.78
C CYS A 101 17.83 -10.26 -9.74
N GLY A 102 17.25 -11.45 -9.59
CA GLY A 102 17.72 -12.49 -8.69
C GLY A 102 16.60 -13.01 -7.80
N THR A 103 16.96 -13.59 -6.66
CA THR A 103 15.99 -14.15 -5.73
C THR A 103 15.30 -13.04 -4.93
N ASN A 104 13.96 -13.03 -4.97
CA ASN A 104 13.10 -12.01 -4.35
C ASN A 104 13.49 -10.59 -4.77
N ALA A 105 13.92 -10.41 -6.01
CA ALA A 105 14.35 -9.15 -6.60
C ALA A 105 13.18 -8.48 -7.32
N TRP A 106 12.65 -9.16 -8.32
CA TRP A 106 11.70 -8.56 -9.25
C TRP A 106 10.25 -8.99 -8.94
N PRO A 107 9.29 -8.07 -8.76
CA PRO A 107 7.91 -8.44 -8.39
C PRO A 107 7.18 -9.39 -9.35
N PRO A 108 7.32 -9.30 -10.69
CA PRO A 108 6.67 -10.22 -11.64
C PRO A 108 7.21 -11.65 -11.60
N ASP A 109 8.47 -11.86 -11.20
CA ASP A 109 9.11 -13.17 -11.10
C ASP A 109 8.76 -13.82 -9.75
N VAL A 110 7.52 -14.27 -9.62
CA VAL A 110 6.99 -14.75 -8.34
C VAL A 110 7.53 -16.12 -7.94
N ASN A 111 8.18 -16.84 -8.85
CA ASN A 111 8.78 -18.14 -8.58
C ASN A 111 10.32 -18.08 -8.39
N ASN A 112 10.95 -16.91 -8.61
CA ASN A 112 12.39 -16.65 -8.53
C ASN A 112 13.24 -17.41 -9.57
N ASP A 113 12.74 -17.58 -10.80
CA ASP A 113 13.43 -18.24 -11.90
C ASP A 113 14.08 -17.28 -12.91
N THR A 114 14.06 -15.97 -12.61
CA THR A 114 14.60 -14.85 -13.41
C THR A 114 13.87 -14.58 -14.72
N PHE A 115 12.66 -15.12 -14.91
CA PHE A 115 11.92 -14.95 -16.16
C PHE A 115 10.41 -14.83 -15.96
N ALA A 116 9.84 -13.67 -16.28
CA ALA A 116 8.41 -13.46 -16.19
C ALA A 116 7.66 -14.28 -17.25
N ASP A 117 7.00 -15.37 -16.85
CA ASP A 117 6.29 -16.26 -17.77
C ASP A 117 4.95 -16.82 -17.25
N ILE A 118 4.46 -17.87 -17.89
CA ILE A 118 3.13 -18.42 -17.57
C ILE A 118 3.10 -19.06 -16.18
N SER A 119 4.25 -19.53 -15.68
CA SER A 119 4.34 -20.12 -14.35
C SER A 119 4.11 -19.07 -13.26
N ASP A 120 4.57 -17.82 -13.45
CA ASP A 120 4.29 -16.69 -12.56
C ASP A 120 2.81 -16.32 -12.57
N VAL A 121 2.23 -16.25 -13.77
CA VAL A 121 0.80 -15.96 -13.96
C VAL A 121 -0.06 -17.03 -13.30
N ILE A 122 0.30 -18.32 -13.42
CA ILE A 122 -0.43 -19.42 -12.78
C ILE A 122 -0.37 -19.29 -11.24
N ALA A 123 0.79 -18.92 -10.68
CA ALA A 123 0.93 -18.72 -9.24
C ALA A 123 0.03 -17.58 -8.74
N LEU A 124 0.02 -16.44 -9.44
CA LEU A 124 -0.81 -15.28 -9.09
C LEU A 124 -2.31 -15.58 -9.25
N THR A 125 -2.71 -16.17 -10.39
CA THR A 125 -4.12 -16.44 -10.68
C THR A 125 -4.76 -17.47 -9.74
N GLY A 126 -3.96 -18.29 -9.06
CA GLY A 126 -4.43 -19.15 -7.96
C GLY A 126 -5.02 -18.38 -6.76
N PHE A 127 -4.73 -17.09 -6.64
CA PHE A 127 -5.23 -16.21 -5.59
C PHE A 127 -6.13 -15.08 -6.09
N PHE A 128 -6.49 -15.09 -7.38
CA PHE A 128 -7.29 -14.03 -7.97
C PHE A 128 -8.63 -13.79 -7.23
N GLY A 129 -8.92 -12.52 -6.96
CA GLY A 129 -10.09 -12.07 -6.21
C GLY A 129 -10.00 -12.29 -4.70
N LYS A 130 -8.88 -12.79 -4.17
CA LYS A 130 -8.70 -12.93 -2.73
C LYS A 130 -8.12 -11.67 -2.11
N PRO A 131 -8.56 -11.29 -0.90
CA PRO A 131 -7.88 -10.25 -0.15
C PRO A 131 -6.47 -10.71 0.23
N VAL A 132 -5.57 -9.77 0.46
CA VAL A 132 -4.23 -10.00 0.98
C VAL A 132 -4.28 -10.26 2.49
N GLY A 133 -3.53 -11.26 2.96
CA GLY A 133 -3.40 -11.55 4.39
C GLY A 133 -3.00 -12.98 4.69
N ALA A 134 -3.23 -13.40 5.94
CA ALA A 134 -2.93 -14.77 6.37
C ALA A 134 -3.78 -15.80 5.63
N SER A 135 -3.19 -16.97 5.33
CA SER A 135 -3.88 -18.11 4.70
C SER A 135 -5.27 -18.34 5.32
N PRO A 136 -6.34 -18.51 4.52
CA PRO A 136 -6.38 -18.88 3.08
C PRO A 136 -6.35 -17.70 2.10
N ASN A 137 -6.07 -16.49 2.58
CA ASN A 137 -5.95 -15.26 1.79
C ASN A 137 -4.66 -15.23 0.96
N SER A 138 -4.51 -14.20 0.12
CA SER A 138 -3.36 -14.05 -0.76
C SER A 138 -2.09 -13.61 -0.02
N PRO A 139 -0.90 -14.10 -0.40
CA PRO A 139 0.36 -13.49 -0.03
C PRO A 139 0.44 -12.03 -0.49
N VAL A 140 1.07 -11.17 0.32
CA VAL A 140 1.31 -9.76 -0.02
C VAL A 140 2.12 -9.62 -1.31
N ARG A 141 2.97 -10.60 -1.60
CA ARG A 141 3.83 -10.62 -2.80
C ARG A 141 3.06 -10.57 -4.13
N TYR A 142 1.77 -10.88 -4.14
CA TYR A 142 0.97 -10.93 -5.37
C TYR A 142 0.14 -9.66 -5.60
N ASP A 143 0.17 -8.70 -4.67
CA ASP A 143 -0.50 -7.41 -4.73
C ASP A 143 0.58 -6.32 -4.90
N PHE A 144 0.97 -6.07 -6.14
CA PHE A 144 2.03 -5.11 -6.51
C PHE A 144 1.54 -4.07 -7.53
N ALA A 145 0.25 -4.10 -7.83
CA ALA A 145 -0.44 -3.12 -8.62
C ALA A 145 -1.80 -2.80 -7.96
N PRO A 146 -2.37 -1.60 -8.16
CA PRO A 146 -1.84 -0.46 -8.91
C PRO A 146 -0.65 0.23 -8.20
N THR A 147 -0.30 1.47 -8.57
CA THR A 147 0.85 2.20 -7.99
C THR A 147 0.83 2.28 -6.45
N VAL A 148 -0.35 2.16 -5.84
CA VAL A 148 -0.51 1.80 -4.44
C VAL A 148 -1.30 0.48 -4.41
N PRO A 149 -0.72 -0.62 -3.88
CA PRO A 149 -1.39 -1.90 -3.67
C PRO A 149 -2.72 -1.72 -2.94
N ASP A 150 -3.75 -2.41 -3.41
CA ASP A 150 -5.14 -2.19 -2.96
C ASP A 150 -5.65 -3.24 -1.97
N GLY A 151 -4.80 -4.20 -1.62
CA GLY A 151 -5.09 -5.25 -0.65
C GLY A 151 -5.84 -6.43 -1.25
N PHE A 152 -5.95 -6.53 -2.56
CA PHE A 152 -6.49 -7.70 -3.28
C PHE A 152 -5.51 -8.13 -4.37
N VAL A 153 -5.59 -9.42 -4.75
CA VAL A 153 -4.99 -9.85 -6.01
C VAL A 153 -6.06 -9.76 -7.09
N ASP A 154 -5.85 -8.87 -8.05
CA ASP A 154 -6.87 -8.59 -9.06
C ASP A 154 -6.31 -8.38 -10.47
N VAL A 155 -7.13 -7.76 -11.33
CA VAL A 155 -6.77 -7.53 -12.73
C VAL A 155 -5.62 -6.53 -12.88
N SER A 156 -5.45 -5.63 -11.92
CA SER A 156 -4.35 -4.64 -11.90
C SER A 156 -3.01 -5.36 -11.78
N ASP A 157 -2.90 -6.32 -10.86
CA ASP A 157 -1.68 -7.12 -10.67
C ASP A 157 -1.39 -7.97 -11.89
N LEU A 158 -2.41 -8.67 -12.36
CA LEU A 158 -2.30 -9.54 -13.53
C LEU A 158 -1.91 -8.73 -14.78
N ALA A 159 -2.53 -7.58 -15.01
CA ALA A 159 -2.20 -6.73 -16.16
C ALA A 159 -0.76 -6.20 -16.08
N ARG A 160 -0.29 -5.82 -14.89
CA ARG A 160 1.09 -5.36 -14.69
C ARG A 160 2.10 -6.49 -14.90
N MET A 161 1.79 -7.70 -14.42
CA MET A 161 2.61 -8.90 -14.66
C MET A 161 2.69 -9.24 -16.15
N VAL A 162 1.54 -9.35 -16.82
CA VAL A 162 1.46 -9.75 -18.24
C VAL A 162 2.08 -8.68 -19.15
N GLY A 163 2.09 -7.40 -18.75
CA GLY A 163 2.82 -6.35 -19.46
C GLY A 163 4.35 -6.57 -19.53
N LEU A 164 4.89 -7.43 -18.66
CA LEU A 164 6.30 -7.79 -18.59
C LEU A 164 6.58 -9.23 -19.04
N PHE A 165 5.56 -9.93 -19.57
CA PHE A 165 5.66 -11.32 -19.99
C PHE A 165 6.76 -11.53 -21.04
N GLY A 166 7.56 -12.60 -20.86
CA GLY A 166 8.67 -12.97 -21.72
C GLY A 166 9.93 -12.12 -21.51
N ARG A 167 9.96 -11.25 -20.50
CA ARG A 167 11.16 -10.51 -20.12
C ARG A 167 11.96 -11.29 -19.07
N ARG A 168 13.27 -11.24 -19.26
CA ARG A 168 14.25 -11.56 -18.21
C ARG A 168 14.54 -10.29 -17.42
N CYS A 169 14.74 -10.47 -16.14
CA CYS A 169 15.64 -9.61 -15.42
C CYS A 169 17.10 -10.01 -15.77
#